data_AF-A0A429Z241-F1
#
_entry.id   AF-A0A429Z241-F1
#
_cell.length_a   1.000
_cell.length_b   1.000
_cell.length_c   1.000
_cell.angle_alpha   90.00
_cell.angle_beta   90.00
_cell.angle_gamma   90.00
#
_symmetry.space_group_name_H-M   'P 1'
#
loop_
_entity.id
_entity.type
_entity.pdbx_description
1 polymer ?
#
loop_
_entity_poly.entity_id
_entity_poly.type
_entity_poly.pdbx_seq_one_letter_code
_entity_poly.pdbx_strand_id
1 'polypeptide(L)' 'MSEPLPSSCDVLVIGGGAAGVAAATGLARAGLSVELAEQRAALGGAYHRQ' A
#
# COMPACT_ATOMS: atom_id res chain seq x y z
N MET A 1 -9.96 -1.01 -14.42
CA MET A 1 -10.95 -1.67 -13.54
C MET A 1 -10.23 -1.94 -12.24
N SER A 2 -10.78 -1.55 -11.08
CA SER A 2 -10.13 -1.88 -9.81
C SER A 2 -10.43 -3.34 -9.48
N GLU A 3 -9.41 -4.10 -9.12
CA GLU A 3 -9.61 -5.43 -8.55
C GLU A 3 -10.25 -5.24 -7.16
N PRO A 4 -11.20 -6.09 -6.76
CA PRO A 4 -11.74 -6.04 -5.40
C PRO A 4 -10.63 -6.36 -4.39
N LEU A 5 -10.61 -5.64 -3.27
CA LEU A 5 -9.73 -5.99 -2.16
C LEU A 5 -10.03 -7.42 -1.69
N PRO A 6 -9.02 -8.19 -1.26
CA PRO A 6 -9.24 -9.52 -0.72
C PRO A 6 -10.22 -9.48 0.46
N SER A 7 -10.95 -10.57 0.64
CA SER A 7 -11.98 -10.70 1.69
C SER A 7 -11.45 -10.59 3.12
N SER A 8 -10.14 -10.72 3.30
CA SER A 8 -9.46 -10.55 4.58
C SER A 8 -7.98 -10.21 4.40
N CYS A 9 -7.48 -9.25 5.18
CA CYS A 9 -6.06 -9.01 5.43
C CYS A 9 -5.91 -8.57 6.89
N ASP A 10 -4.71 -8.70 7.46
CA ASP A 10 -4.42 -8.23 8.81
C ASP A 10 -4.33 -6.71 8.86
N VAL A 11 -3.80 -6.09 7.78
CA VAL A 11 -3.64 -4.64 7.67
C VAL A 11 -3.93 -4.13 6.26
N LEU A 12 -4.76 -3.09 6.17
CA LEU A 12 -4.93 -2.27 4.96
C LEU A 12 -4.18 -0.95 5.11
N VAL A 13 -3.22 -0.70 4.23
CA VAL A 13 -2.46 0.56 4.13
C VAL A 13 -3.03 1.41 3.00
N ILE A 14 -3.47 2.63 3.33
CA ILE A 14 -4.01 3.58 2.35
C ILE A 14 -2.95 4.64 2.00
N GLY A 15 -2.54 4.68 0.73
CA GLY A 15 -1.56 5.59 0.15
C GLY A 15 -0.21 4.92 -0.15
N GLY A 16 0.17 4.90 -1.43
CA GLY A 16 1.41 4.34 -1.97
C GLY A 16 2.58 5.34 -2.05
N GLY A 17 2.60 6.34 -1.17
CA GLY A 17 3.77 7.21 -0.97
C GLY A 17 4.89 6.52 -0.18
N ALA A 18 6.02 7.19 0.01
CA ALA A 18 7.18 6.63 0.71
C ALA A 18 6.84 6.05 2.09
N ALA A 19 6.01 6.76 2.88
CA ALA A 19 5.57 6.30 4.19
C ALA A 19 4.71 5.02 4.12
N GLY A 20 3.75 4.96 3.20
CA GLY A 20 2.86 3.80 3.07
C GLY A 20 3.58 2.57 2.55
N VAL A 21 4.48 2.73 1.56
CA VAL A 21 5.31 1.63 1.06
C VAL A 21 6.24 1.11 2.17
N ALA A 22 6.87 2.00 2.95
CA ALA A 22 7.71 1.60 4.07
C ALA A 22 6.91 0.87 5.16
N ALA A 23 5.73 1.36 5.51
CA ALA A 23 4.84 0.72 6.48
C ALA A 23 4.40 -0.67 6.00
N ALA A 24 3.91 -0.79 4.76
CA ALA A 24 3.48 -2.06 4.19
C ALA A 24 4.62 -3.08 4.14
N THR A 25 5.82 -2.65 3.74
CA THR A 25 7.01 -3.51 3.71
C THR A 25 7.41 -3.99 5.11
N GLY A 26 7.37 -3.10 6.11
CA GLY A 26 7.70 -3.44 7.49
C GLY A 26 6.72 -4.45 8.08
N LEU A 27 5.42 -4.25 7.86
CA LEU A 27 4.36 -5.15 8.32
C LEU A 27 4.42 -6.51 7.62
N ALA A 28 4.64 -6.54 6.30
CA ALA A 28 4.82 -7.78 5.56
C ALA A 28 6.05 -8.57 6.04
N ARG A 29 7.16 -7.88 6.34
CA ARG A 29 8.36 -8.50 6.95
C ARG A 29 8.10 -9.04 8.36
N ALA A 30 7.12 -8.50 9.07
CA ALA A 30 6.68 -9.01 10.36
C ALA A 30 5.73 -10.23 10.24
N GLY A 31 5.41 -10.68 9.02
CA GLY A 31 4.58 -11.85 8.77
C GLY A 31 3.08 -11.57 8.69
N LEU A 32 2.67 -10.30 8.63
CA LEU A 32 1.27 -9.91 8.46
C LEU A 32 0.86 -9.95 6.99
N SER A 33 -0.39 -10.32 6.72
CA SER A 33 -1.02 -10.14 5.41
C SER A 33 -1.40 -8.66 5.25
N VAL A 34 -0.80 -7.99 4.25
CA VAL A 34 -0.91 -6.55 4.09
C VAL A 34 -1.35 -6.20 2.67
N GLU A 35 -2.39 -5.39 2.59
CA GLU A 35 -2.85 -4.80 1.34
C GLU A 35 -2.51 -3.32 1.28
N LEU A 36 -2.04 -2.84 0.13
CA LEU A 36 -1.71 -1.43 -0.09
C LEU A 36 -2.57 -0.85 -1.21
N ALA A 37 -3.43 0.10 -0.85
CA ALA A 37 -4.31 0.79 -1.79
C ALA A 37 -3.74 2.18 -2.15
N GLU A 38 -3.53 2.44 -3.44
CA GLU A 38 -3.08 3.74 -3.97
C GLU A 38 -4.08 4.24 -5.01
N GLN A 39 -4.37 5.54 -4.99
CA GLN A 39 -5.35 6.15 -5.89
C GLN A 39 -4.83 6.26 -7.33
N ARG A 40 -3.50 6.31 -7.51
CA ARG A 40 -2.84 6.40 -8.82
C ARG A 40 -2.37 5.04 -9.30
N ALA A 41 -2.14 4.92 -10.61
CA ALA A 41 -1.53 3.73 -11.22
C ALA A 41 -0.02 3.57 -10.90
N ALA A 42 0.56 4.46 -10.10
CA ALA A 42 1.99 4.47 -9.78
C ALA A 42 2.22 4.78 -8.30
N LEU A 43 3.17 4.06 -7.70
CA LEU A 43 3.70 4.34 -6.36
C LEU A 43 4.61 5.57 -6.39
N GLY A 44 4.84 6.17 -5.22
CA GLY A 44 5.78 7.29 -5.04
C GLY A 44 5.13 8.56 -4.50
N GLY A 45 3.79 8.67 -4.53
CA GLY A 45 3.06 9.77 -3.91
C GLY A 45 3.57 11.15 -4.34
N ALA A 46 4.11 11.93 -3.40
CA ALA A 46 4.64 13.28 -3.64
C ALA A 46 5.90 13.31 -4.53
N TYR A 47 6.59 12.18 -4.72
CA TYR A 47 7.79 12.11 -5.58
C TYR A 47 7.45 12.40 -7.06
N HIS A 48 6.22 12.13 -7.49
CA HIS A 48 5.71 12.47 -8.84
C HIS A 48 5.26 13.94 -8.98
N ARG A 49 5.47 14.78 -7.96
CA ARG A 49 5.11 16.22 -7.98
C ARG A 49 6.34 17.15 -7.95
N GLN A 50 7.54 16.58 -7.88
CA GLN A 50 8.82 17.30 -7.95
C GLN A 50 9.35 17.28 -9.39
#